data_AF-A0A8W8KRR1-F1
#
_entry.id   AF-A0A8W8KRR1-F1
#
_cell.length_a   1.000
_cell.length_b   1.000
_cell.length_c   1.000
_cell.angle_alpha   90.00
_cell.angle_beta   90.00
_cell.angle_gamma   90.00
#
_symmetry.space_group_name_H-M   'P 1'
#
loop_
_entity.id
_entity.type
_entity.pdbx_description
1 polymer ?
#
loop_
_entity_poly.entity_id
_entity_poly.type
_entity_poly.pdbx_seq_one_letter_code
_entity_poly.pdbx_strand_id
1 'polypeptide(L)' 'STMSTAQSENKITWAIIRDQMNDIIYKLSSMKFKDPVKDGERKIKQDYDDLHEEMQTAFRNLED' A
#
# COMPACT_ATOMS: atom_id res chain seq x y z
N SER A 1 -25.25 27.70 -5.81
CA SER A 1 -25.49 26.88 -4.61
C SER A 1 -24.17 26.38 -4.09
N THR A 2 -23.66 26.96 -3.00
CA THR A 2 -22.48 26.45 -2.31
C THR A 2 -22.88 25.17 -1.62
N MET A 3 -22.71 24.04 -2.31
CA MET A 3 -22.76 22.74 -1.68
C MET A 3 -21.47 22.66 -0.85
N SER A 4 -21.55 23.14 0.38
CA SER A 4 -20.60 22.78 1.41
C SER A 4 -20.69 21.27 1.54
N THR A 5 -19.87 20.54 0.79
CA THR A 5 -19.52 19.18 1.18
C THR A 5 -18.71 19.36 2.45
N ALA A 6 -19.42 19.32 3.58
CA ALA A 6 -18.86 18.81 4.82
C ALA A 6 -18.49 17.34 4.59
N GLN A 7 -17.57 17.10 3.65
CA GLN A 7 -16.82 15.88 3.58
C GLN A 7 -15.88 16.05 4.76
N SER A 8 -16.23 15.38 5.86
CA SER A 8 -15.40 15.26 7.05
C SER A 8 -13.95 15.43 6.68
N GLU A 9 -13.25 16.40 7.29
CA GLU A 9 -11.79 16.37 7.32
C GLU A 9 -11.37 15.09 8.07
N ASN A 10 -11.55 13.92 7.44
CA ASN A 10 -10.97 12.66 7.86
C ASN A 10 -9.49 12.81 7.53
N LYS A 11 -8.80 13.54 8.40
CA LYS A 11 -7.37 13.74 8.31
C LYS A 11 -6.74 12.35 8.39
N ILE A 12 -6.35 11.81 7.23
CA ILE A 12 -5.56 10.59 7.17
C ILE A 12 -4.26 10.87 7.93
N THR A 13 -4.16 10.32 9.13
CA THR A 13 -2.96 10.47 9.96
C THR A 13 -1.98 9.36 9.65
N TRP A 14 -0.71 9.58 9.94
CA TRP A 14 0.30 8.52 9.87
C TRP A 14 -0.06 7.30 10.74
N ALA A 15 -0.72 7.52 11.88
CA ALA A 15 -1.17 6.43 12.74
C ALA A 15 -2.18 5.53 12.00
N ILE A 16 -3.15 6.13 11.28
CA ILE A 16 -4.14 5.41 10.47
C ILE A 16 -3.46 4.66 9.33
N ILE A 17 -2.55 5.31 8.60
CA ILE A 17 -1.79 4.68 7.50
C ILE A 17 -1.03 3.45 8.02
N ARG A 18 -0.27 3.61 9.12
CA ARG A 18 0.51 2.52 9.69
C ARG A 18 -0.36 1.35 10.15
N ASP A 19 -1.48 1.64 10.78
CA ASP A 19 -2.40 0.62 11.31
C ASP A 19 -3.04 -0.19 10.18
N GLN A 20 -3.60 0.49 9.18
CA GLN A 20 -4.28 -0.17 8.06
C GLN A 20 -3.31 -0.83 7.06
N MET A 21 -2.07 -0.34 6.94
CA MET A 21 -1.09 -0.82 5.96
C MET A 21 0.03 -1.64 6.60
N ASN A 22 -0.16 -2.21 7.79
CA ASN A 22 0.86 -2.96 8.50
C ASN A 22 1.42 -4.14 7.67
N ASP A 23 0.55 -4.86 6.96
CA ASP A 23 0.95 -5.96 6.08
C ASP A 23 1.77 -5.48 4.86
N ILE A 24 1.37 -4.37 4.23
CA ILE A 24 2.11 -3.77 3.12
C ILE A 24 3.50 -3.29 3.58
N ILE A 25 3.60 -2.66 4.76
CA ILE A 25 4.88 -2.24 5.35
C ILE A 25 5.78 -3.44 5.63
N TYR A 26 5.21 -4.56 6.10
CA TYR A 26 5.94 -5.81 6.27
C TYR A 26 6.46 -6.35 4.93
N LYS A 27 5.59 -6.42 3.91
CA LYS A 27 5.95 -6.88 2.56
C LYS A 27 7.05 -6.01 1.94
N LEU A 28 6.96 -4.67 2.04
CA LEU A 28 8.02 -3.74 1.60
C LEU A 28 9.35 -4.02 2.29
N SER A 29 9.32 -4.20 3.61
CA SER A 29 10.53 -4.51 4.39
C SER A 29 11.14 -5.87 4.01
N SER A 30 10.32 -6.81 3.54
CA SER A 30 10.74 -8.15 3.15
C SER A 30 11.40 -8.23 1.76
N MET A 31 11.21 -7.22 0.89
CA MET A 31 11.68 -7.24 -0.51
C MET A 31 13.19 -7.53 -0.63
N LYS A 32 14.00 -6.98 0.28
CA LYS A 32 15.46 -7.17 0.26
C LYS A 32 15.92 -8.62 0.51
N PHE A 33 15.03 -9.50 0.97
CA PHE A 33 15.32 -10.90 1.25
C PHE A 33 14.96 -11.84 0.10
N LYS A 34 14.44 -11.31 -1.03
CA LYS A 34 14.22 -12.11 -2.25
C LYS A 34 15.55 -12.64 -2.77
N ASP A 35 15.57 -13.92 -3.14
CA ASP A 35 16.77 -14.61 -3.59
C ASP A 35 16.75 -14.69 -5.13
N PRO A 36 17.62 -13.97 -5.86
CA PRO A 36 17.59 -13.96 -7.32
C PRO A 36 17.92 -15.32 -7.94
N VAL A 37 18.58 -16.22 -7.21
CA VAL A 37 18.91 -17.57 -7.67
C VAL A 37 17.72 -18.51 -7.47
N LYS A 38 17.03 -18.42 -6.32
CA LYS A 38 15.89 -19.31 -6.01
C LYS A 38 14.57 -18.82 -6.58
N ASP A 39 14.27 -17.54 -6.44
CA ASP A 39 13.00 -16.94 -6.87
C ASP A 39 13.02 -16.60 -8.36
N GLY A 40 14.16 -16.16 -8.88
CA GLY A 40 14.34 -15.76 -10.28
C GLY A 40 13.71 -14.40 -10.60
N GLU A 41 14.26 -13.73 -11.61
CA GLU A 41 13.91 -12.35 -11.97
C GLU A 41 12.41 -12.16 -12.25
N ARG A 42 11.81 -13.06 -13.02
CA ARG A 42 10.39 -12.94 -13.42
C ARG A 42 9.45 -12.94 -12.21
N LYS A 43 9.69 -13.86 -11.26
CA LYS A 43 8.86 -13.96 -10.05
C LYS A 43 9.06 -12.73 -9.17
N ILE A 44 10.30 -12.29 -8.97
CA ILE A 44 10.60 -11.10 -8.16
C ILE A 44 9.90 -9.86 -8.71
N LYS A 45 9.94 -9.66 -10.04
CA LYS A 45 9.24 -8.54 -10.69
C LYS A 45 7.73 -8.62 -10.49
N GLN A 46 7.14 -9.80 -10.70
CA GLN A 46 5.71 -10.00 -10.49
C GLN A 46 5.29 -9.74 -9.03
N ASP A 47 6.07 -10.25 -8.06
CA ASP A 47 5.81 -10.01 -6.64
C ASP A 47 5.86 -8.50 -6.29
N TYR A 48 6.68 -7.71 -7.00
CA TYR A 48 6.77 -6.25 -6.80
C TYR A 48 5.62 -5.50 -7.48
N ASP A 49 5.20 -5.93 -8.67
CA ASP A 49 4.05 -5.36 -9.37
C ASP A 49 2.77 -5.61 -8.56
N ASP A 50 2.57 -6.83 -8.06
CA ASP A 50 1.43 -7.20 -7.21
C ASP A 50 1.41 -6.35 -5.91
N LEU A 51 2.57 -6.19 -5.25
CA LEU A 51 2.68 -5.35 -4.06
C LEU A 51 2.37 -3.88 -4.35
N HIS A 52 2.77 -3.38 -5.52
CA HIS A 52 2.47 -2.01 -5.94
C HIS A 52 0.97 -1.82 -6.17
N GLU A 53 0.29 -2.75 -6.84
CA GLU A 53 -1.17 -2.70 -7.03
C GLU A 53 -1.95 -2.78 -5.71
N GLU A 54 -1.51 -3.65 -4.79
CA GLU A 54 -2.06 -3.77 -3.45
C GLU A 54 -1.92 -2.44 -2.69
N MET A 55 -0.74 -1.82 -2.72
CA MET A 55 -0.49 -0.54 -2.08
C MET A 55 -1.36 0.58 -2.64
N GLN A 56 -1.49 0.68 -3.96
CA GLN A 56 -2.37 1.67 -4.60
C GLN A 56 -3.83 1.48 -4.19
N THR A 57 -4.29 0.24 -4.11
CA THR A 57 -5.66 -0.08 -3.70
C THR A 57 -5.90 0.28 -2.24
N ALA A 58 -4.96 -0.06 -1.35
CA ALA A 58 -5.05 0.30 0.06
C ALA A 58 -5.10 1.82 0.27
N PHE A 59 -4.32 2.60 -0.49
CA PHE A 59 -4.40 4.07 -0.42
C PHE A 59 -5.74 4.63 -0.92
N ARG A 60 -6.33 4.08 -1.99
CA ARG A 60 -7.68 4.48 -2.45
C ARG A 60 -8.73 4.21 -1.37
N ASN A 61 -8.66 3.06 -0.72
CA ASN A 61 -9.60 2.68 0.34
C ASN A 61 -9.49 3.55 1.61
N LEU A 62 -8.43 4.36 1.77
CA LEU A 62 -8.32 5.33 2.86
C LEU A 62 -9.11 6.62 2.59
N GLU A 63 -9.43 6.89 1.32
CA GLU A 63 -10.16 8.10 0.87
C GLU A 63 -11.67 7.85 0.74
N ASP A 64 -12.10 6.58 0.69
CA ASP A 64 -13.50 6.11 0.68
C ASP A 64 -14.11 6.02 2.09
#